data_AF-F9ZQ88-F1
#
_entry.id   AF-F9ZQ88-F1
#
_cell.length_a   1.000
_cell.length_b   1.000
_cell.length_c   1.000
_cell.angle_alpha   90.00
_cell.angle_beta   90.00
_cell.angle_gamma   90.00
#
_symmetry.space_group_name_H-M   'P 1'
#
loop_
_entity.id
_entity.type
_entity.pdbx_description
1 polymer ?
#
loop_
_entity_poly.entity_id
_entity_poly.type
_entity_poly.pdbx_seq_one_letter_code
_entity_poly.pdbx_strand_id
1 'polypeptide(L)'
;MEQRYSRADWQRLIDEQGVSGLTQRAFCAQAGVAVATFGYWKRKLRADSAGLAEDPASARGGSLNDWLELAPEVSEPARGWHIELDLGNGVCLRLRQG
;
A
#
# COMPACT_ATOMS: atom_id res chain seq x y z
N MET A 1 24.58 2.79 -1.39
CA MET A 1 24.96 1.38 -1.19
C MET A 1 23.68 0.58 -1.12
N GLU A 2 23.40 -0.24 -2.13
CA GLU A 2 22.23 -1.12 -2.12
C GLU A 2 22.53 -2.29 -1.17
N GLN A 3 22.09 -2.16 0.09
CA GLN A 3 22.16 -3.28 1.03
C GLN A 3 21.22 -4.38 0.53
N ARG A 4 21.79 -5.53 0.16
CA ARG A 4 21.02 -6.70 -0.27
C ARG A 4 20.45 -7.38 0.96
N TYR A 5 19.20 -7.08 1.28
CA TYR A 5 18.48 -7.75 2.35
C TYR A 5 18.02 -9.13 1.88
N SER A 6 18.39 -10.17 2.63
CA SER A 6 17.88 -11.52 2.39
C SER A 6 16.42 -11.65 2.83
N ARG A 7 15.75 -12.72 2.42
CA ARG A 7 14.36 -12.99 2.85
C ARG A 7 14.23 -13.09 4.38
N ALA A 8 15.24 -13.64 5.05
CA ALA A 8 15.28 -13.73 6.51
C ALA A 8 15.38 -12.33 7.16
N ASP A 9 16.14 -11.42 6.54
CA ASP A 9 16.24 -10.03 7.01
C ASP A 9 14.91 -9.29 6.89
N TRP A 10 14.15 -9.55 5.82
CA TRP A 10 12.83 -8.94 5.64
C TRP A 10 11.88 -9.35 6.75
N GLN A 11 11.84 -10.66 7.05
CA GLN A 11 10.98 -11.19 8.09
C GLN A 11 11.36 -10.61 9.45
N ARG A 12 12.66 -10.58 9.77
CA ARG A 12 13.17 -10.00 11.02
C ARG A 12 12.77 -8.54 11.18
N LEU A 13 12.94 -7.71 10.15
CA LEU A 13 12.56 -6.29 10.19
C LEU A 13 11.05 -6.08 10.36
N ILE A 14 10.23 -6.98 9.81
CA ILE A 14 8.77 -6.92 9.95
C ILE A 14 8.33 -7.31 11.37
N ASP A 15 8.93 -8.34 11.94
CA ASP A 15 8.72 -8.74 13.34
C ASP A 15 9.20 -7.65 14.31
N GLU A 16 10.39 -7.07 14.08
CA GLU A 16 10.92 -5.94 14.84
C GLU A 16 9.96 -4.73 14.80
N GLN A 17 9.37 -4.43 13.64
CA GLN A 17 8.36 -3.38 13.53
C GLN A 17 7.09 -3.72 14.33
N GLY A 18 6.66 -4.98 14.33
CA GLY A 18 5.50 -5.45 15.09
C GLY A 18 5.66 -5.28 16.60
N VAL A 19 6.84 -5.55 17.14
CA VAL A 19 7.11 -5.39 18.58
C VAL A 19 7.46 -3.95 18.98
N SER A 20 7.94 -3.13 18.04
CA SER A 20 8.36 -1.74 18.32
C SER A 20 7.20 -0.81 18.71
N GLY A 21 5.96 -1.14 18.33
CA GLY A 21 4.80 -0.26 18.47
C GLY A 21 4.86 1.00 17.59
N LEU A 22 5.87 1.14 16.74
CA LEU A 22 6.05 2.27 15.84
C LEU A 22 5.20 2.12 14.58
N THR A 23 4.75 3.25 14.04
CA THR A 23 4.16 3.27 12.70
C THR A 23 5.20 2.83 11.66
N GLN A 24 4.74 2.21 10.56
CA GLN A 24 5.61 1.74 9.49
C GLN A 24 6.56 2.84 8.98
N ARG A 25 6.07 4.08 8.83
CA ARG A 25 6.87 5.22 8.37
C ARG A 25 7.97 5.59 9.36
N ALA A 26 7.67 5.59 10.66
CA ALA A 26 8.65 5.90 11.70
C ALA A 26 9.73 4.81 11.80
N PHE A 27 9.33 3.53 11.72
CA PHE A 27 10.26 2.41 11.71
C PHE A 27 11.17 2.42 10.47
N CYS A 28 10.60 2.65 9.29
CA CYS A 28 11.36 2.75 8.03
C CYS A 28 12.39 3.89 8.07
N ALA A 29 12.02 5.04 8.64
CA ALA A 29 12.94 6.16 8.83
C ALA A 29 14.11 5.83 9.78
N GLN A 30 13.85 5.09 10.86
CA GLN A 30 14.89 4.65 11.80
C GLN A 30 15.78 3.54 11.23
N ALA A 31 15.20 2.58 10.51
CA ALA A 31 15.91 1.45 9.91
C ALA A 31 16.67 1.82 8.61
N GLY A 32 16.47 3.04 8.09
CA GLY A 32 17.07 3.49 6.83
C GLY A 32 16.52 2.76 5.60
N VAL A 33 15.28 2.26 5.68
CA VAL A 33 14.62 1.50 4.61
C VAL A 33 13.52 2.36 4.00
N ALA A 34 13.40 2.35 2.67
CA ALA A 34 12.29 3.02 2.01
C ALA A 34 10.96 2.32 2.34
N VAL A 35 9.92 3.10 2.64
CA VAL A 35 8.58 2.57 2.99
C VAL A 35 8.03 1.68 1.87
N ALA A 36 8.28 2.04 0.60
CA ALA A 36 7.89 1.25 -0.56
C ALA A 36 8.56 -0.13 -0.58
N THR A 37 9.87 -0.18 -0.30
CA THR A 37 10.65 -1.43 -0.23
C THR A 37 10.15 -2.32 0.92
N PHE A 38 9.88 -1.73 2.08
CA PHE A 38 9.33 -2.44 3.22
C PHE A 38 7.90 -2.98 2.96
N GLY A 39 7.08 -2.21 2.24
CA GLY A 39 5.76 -2.65 1.78
C GLY A 39 5.83 -3.81 0.78
N TYR A 40 6.79 -3.77 -0.16
CA TYR A 40 7.05 -4.86 -1.09
C TYR A 40 7.40 -6.17 -0.36
N TRP A 41 8.28 -6.11 0.64
CA TRP A 41 8.66 -7.28 1.44
C TRP A 41 7.46 -7.91 2.15
N LYS A 42 6.61 -7.10 2.79
CA LYS A 42 5.39 -7.59 3.46
C LYS A 42 4.45 -8.30 2.50
N ARG A 43 4.28 -7.78 1.28
CA ARG A 43 3.43 -8.42 0.26
C ARG A 43 4.03 -9.74 -0.20
N LYS A 44 5.33 -9.76 -0.51
CA LYS A 44 6.02 -10.96 -0.99
C LYS A 44 6.02 -12.10 0.03
N LEU A 45 6.22 -11.79 1.32
CA LEU A 45 6.14 -12.78 2.39
C LEU A 45 4.71 -13.29 2.64
N ARG A 46 3.69 -12.47 2.39
CA ARG A 46 2.27 -12.89 2.46
C ARG A 46 1.86 -13.78 1.28
N ALA A 47 2.31 -13.46 0.06
CA ALA A 47 2.03 -14.27 -1.12
C ALA A 47 2.65 -15.68 -0.98
N ASP A 48 3.89 -15.75 -0.49
CA ASP A 48 4.61 -17.01 -0.30
C ASP A 48 3.99 -17.89 0.81
N SER A 49 3.55 -17.28 1.91
CA SER A 49 2.87 -18.01 3.00
C SER A 49 1.46 -18.47 2.65
N ALA A 50 0.78 -17.79 1.73
CA ALA A 50 -0.54 -18.19 1.26
C ALA A 50 -0.51 -19.29 0.17
N GLY A 51 0.67 -19.67 -0.34
CA GLY A 51 0.78 -20.58 -1.48
C GLY A 51 0.07 -20.09 -2.74
N LEU A 52 -0.30 -18.81 -2.76
CA LEU A 52 -1.00 -18.18 -3.87
C LEU A 52 0.06 -17.80 -4.89
N ALA A 53 0.23 -18.64 -5.91
CA ALA A 53 0.86 -18.23 -7.16
C ALA A 53 0.19 -16.93 -7.60
N GLU A 54 1.00 -15.94 -7.96
CA GLU A 54 0.58 -14.56 -8.17
C GLU A 54 -0.47 -14.50 -9.29
N ASP A 55 -1.75 -14.43 -8.93
CA ASP A 55 -2.82 -14.08 -9.86
C ASP A 55 -2.80 -12.54 -10.02
N PRO A 56 -2.50 -12.01 -11.22
CA PRO A 56 -2.37 -10.57 -11.43
C PRO A 56 -3.68 -9.79 -11.24
N ALA A 57 -4.82 -10.44 -11.02
CA ALA A 57 -6.12 -9.76 -10.94
C ALA A 57 -6.52 -9.26 -9.54
N SER A 58 -5.75 -9.56 -8.48
CA SER A 58 -6.02 -9.02 -7.13
C SER A 58 -5.26 -7.73 -6.78
N ALA A 59 -4.78 -7.01 -7.78
CA ALA A 59 -4.24 -5.65 -7.66
C ALA A 59 -5.33 -4.58 -7.35
N ARG A 60 -6.31 -4.86 -6.48
CA ARG A 60 -7.21 -3.82 -5.92
C ARG A 60 -6.61 -3.11 -4.69
N GLY A 61 -5.30 -2.96 -4.71
CA GLY A 61 -4.50 -2.15 -3.81
C GLY A 61 -3.28 -1.64 -4.57
N GLY A 62 -3.50 -0.61 -5.39
CA GLY A 62 -2.57 -0.09 -6.38
C GLY A 62 -1.15 0.09 -5.83
N SER A 63 -0.20 -0.54 -6.51
CA SER A 63 1.23 -0.32 -6.29
C SER A 63 1.61 1.02 -6.94
N LEU A 64 2.31 1.90 -6.22
CA LEU A 64 2.82 3.18 -6.74
C LEU A 64 3.91 3.01 -7.82
N ASN A 65 4.26 1.77 -8.19
CA ASN A 65 5.14 1.46 -9.31
C ASN A 65 4.44 0.64 -10.41
N ASP A 66 3.12 0.56 -10.40
CA ASP A 66 2.37 -0.06 -11.49
C ASP A 66 2.06 1.01 -12.53
N TRP A 67 2.79 1.01 -13.64
CA TRP A 67 2.47 1.89 -14.76
C TRP A 67 1.20 1.35 -15.41
N LEU A 68 0.06 1.92 -15.03
CA LEU A 68 -1.26 1.49 -15.48
C LEU A 68 -1.58 2.11 -16.84
N GLU A 69 -1.71 1.27 -17.87
CA GLU A 69 -2.13 1.70 -19.21
C GLU A 69 -3.64 1.94 -19.21
N LEU A 70 -4.05 3.21 -19.34
CA LEU A 70 -5.45 3.64 -19.33
C LEU A 70 -6.08 3.32 -20.68
N ALA A 71 -6.96 2.32 -20.72
CA ALA A 71 -7.88 2.18 -21.86
C ALA A 71 -8.79 3.43 -21.91
N PRO A 72 -9.08 3.99 -23.10
CA PRO A 72 -9.96 5.15 -23.20
C PRO A 72 -11.37 4.74 -22.78
N GLU A 73 -11.77 5.17 -21.59
CA GLU A 73 -13.13 5.00 -21.11
C GLU A 73 -14.05 5.85 -21.99
N VAL A 74 -14.99 5.21 -22.67
CA VAL A 74 -16.09 5.91 -23.33
C VAL A 74 -17.01 6.42 -22.23
N SER A 75 -16.67 7.58 -21.67
CA SER A 75 -17.45 8.23 -20.61
C SER A 75 -18.66 8.95 -21.22
N GLU A 76 -19.85 8.41 -20.97
CA GLU A 76 -21.07 9.22 -20.94
C GLU A 76 -20.91 10.34 -19.90
N PRO A 77 -21.55 11.52 -20.07
CA PRO A 77 -21.17 12.72 -19.33
C PRO A 77 -21.38 12.55 -17.83
N ALA A 78 -20.27 12.44 -17.09
CA ALA A 78 -20.26 12.51 -15.64
C ALA A 78 -20.74 13.91 -15.22
N ARG A 79 -22.00 14.01 -14.79
CA ARG A 79 -22.47 15.19 -14.06
C ARG A 79 -22.62 14.80 -12.60
N GLY A 80 -21.55 15.06 -11.87
CA GLY A 80 -21.54 14.98 -10.43
C GLY A 80 -20.20 14.58 -9.86
N TRP A 81 -19.67 15.42 -8.97
CA TRP A 81 -18.53 15.05 -8.13
C TRP A 81 -19.02 14.61 -6.76
N HIS A 82 -18.24 13.77 -6.09
CA HIS A 82 -18.48 13.35 -4.71
C HIS A 82 -17.19 13.55 -3.93
N ILE A 83 -17.25 14.31 -2.84
CA ILE A 83 -16.15 14.58 -1.92
C ILE A 83 -16.50 14.04 -0.53
N GLU A 84 -15.56 13.35 0.10
CA GLU A 84 -15.63 12.97 1.51
C GLU A 84 -14.47 13.60 2.27
N LEU A 85 -14.77 14.11 3.47
CA LEU A 85 -13.80 14.72 4.36
C LEU A 85 -14.02 14.18 5.77
N ASP A 86 -13.05 13.44 6.28
CA ASP A 86 -13.02 13.03 7.68
C ASP A 86 -12.47 14.18 8.54
N LEU A 87 -13.20 14.54 9.60
CA LEU A 87 -12.84 15.61 10.52
C LEU A 87 -12.31 15.08 11.86
N GLY A 88 -12.16 13.76 12.02
CA GLY A 88 -11.83 13.10 13.27
C GLY A 88 -13.01 13.00 14.25
N ASN A 89 -12.77 12.37 15.40
CA ASN A 89 -13.77 12.12 16.46
C ASN A 89 -15.06 11.41 15.95
N GLY A 90 -14.95 10.61 14.89
CA GLY A 90 -16.07 9.87 14.31
C GLY A 90 -16.99 10.71 13.42
N VAL A 91 -16.59 11.93 13.05
CA VAL A 91 -17.39 12.82 12.19
C VAL A 91 -16.78 12.88 10.79
N CYS A 92 -17.59 12.59 9.78
CA CYS A 92 -17.22 12.64 8.38
C CYS A 92 -18.27 13.41 7.57
N LEU A 93 -17.80 14.32 6.72
CA LEU A 93 -18.62 15.18 5.88
C LEU A 93 -18.59 14.67 4.43
N ARG A 94 -19.76 14.45 3.85
CA ARG A 94 -19.92 13.94 2.49
C ARG A 94 -20.72 14.93 1.64
N LEU A 95 -20.14 15.38 0.53
CA LEU A 95 -20.78 16.27 -0.43
C LEU A 95 -20.86 15.60 -1.80
N ARG A 96 -21.98 15.82 -2.49
CA ARG A 96 -22.16 15.38 -3.88
C ARG A 96 -22.84 16.45 -4.70
N GLN A 97 -22.43 16.60 -5.95
CA GLN A 97 -23.17 17.32 -6.99
C GLN A 97 -23.83 16.29 -7.91
N GLY A 98 -25.04 16.56 -8.38
CA GLY A 98 -25.69 15.80 -9.47
C GLY A 98 -25.69 16.58 -10.79
#